data_AF-A0A7Z9WBZ7-F1
#
_entry.id   AF-A0A7Z9WBZ7-F1
#
_cell.length_a   1.000
_cell.length_b   1.000
_cell.length_c   1.000
_cell.angle_alpha   90.00
_cell.angle_beta   90.00
_cell.angle_gamma   90.00
#
_symmetry.space_group_name_H-M   'P 1'
#
loop_
_entity.id
_entity.type
_entity.pdbx_description
1 polymer ?
#
loop_
_entity_poly.entity_id
_entity_poly.type
_entity_poly.pdbx_seq_one_letter_code
_entity_poly.pdbx_strand_id
1 'polypeptide(L)' 'ALLIYGMVIVGDPMSATGHYGVACVGAPDEKAIENGAKLGARVAEVAKKLRG' A
#
# COMPACT_ATOMS: atom_id res chain seq x y z
N ALA A 1 10.84 -6.43 8.84
CA ALA A 1 10.71 -6.41 10.32
C ALA A 1 9.57 -5.47 10.74
N LEU A 2 8.32 -5.80 10.39
CA LEU A 2 7.12 -5.04 10.82
C LEU A 2 6.39 -5.81 11.93
N LEU A 3 6.30 -7.14 11.79
CA LEU A 3 5.69 -8.04 12.77
C LEU A 3 6.37 -8.01 14.15
N ILE A 4 7.70 -7.89 14.20
CA ILE A 4 8.42 -7.82 15.49
C ILE A 4 8.05 -6.58 16.32
N TYR A 5 7.57 -5.52 15.67
CA TYR A 5 7.10 -4.30 16.32
C TYR A 5 5.58 -4.30 16.52
N GLY A 6 4.89 -5.42 16.27
CA GLY A 6 3.43 -5.52 16.37
C GLY A 6 2.69 -4.64 15.35
N MET A 7 3.34 -4.25 14.25
CA MET A 7 2.71 -3.42 13.22
C MET A 7 1.76 -4.24 12.34
N VAL A 8 0.66 -3.62 11.95
CA VAL A 8 -0.26 -4.16 10.94
C VAL A 8 0.38 -4.02 9.56
N ILE A 9 0.46 -5.12 8.80
CA ILE A 9 0.94 -5.11 7.42
C ILE A 9 -0.28 -4.98 6.49
N VAL A 10 -0.35 -3.88 5.75
CA VAL A 10 -1.47 -3.56 4.86
C VAL A 10 -1.05 -3.78 3.40
N GLY A 11 -1.89 -4.49 2.65
CA GLY A 11 -1.79 -4.63 1.21
C GLY A 11 -3.13 -4.34 0.54
N ASP A 12 -3.10 -4.24 -0.79
CA ASP A 12 -4.29 -4.02 -1.62
C ASP A 12 -4.19 -4.76 -2.97
N PRO A 13 -4.20 -6.10 -2.96
CA PRO A 13 -4.03 -6.89 -4.18
C PRO A 13 -5.21 -6.76 -5.16
N MET A 14 -6.39 -6.33 -4.67
CA MET A 14 -7.60 -6.22 -5.47
C MET A 14 -7.66 -4.92 -6.26
N SER A 15 -7.28 -3.79 -5.66
CA SER A 15 -7.36 -2.48 -6.33
C SER A 15 -6.00 -1.95 -6.78
N ALA A 16 -4.94 -2.08 -5.97
CA ALA A 16 -3.59 -1.62 -6.31
C ALA A 16 -2.73 -2.67 -7.04
N THR A 17 -3.21 -3.90 -7.16
CA THR A 17 -2.47 -5.06 -7.71
C THR A 17 -1.18 -5.36 -6.94
N GLY A 18 -0.40 -6.36 -7.38
CA GLY A 18 0.88 -6.73 -6.76
C GLY A 18 0.72 -7.52 -5.46
N HIS A 19 1.17 -8.78 -5.46
CA HIS A 19 1.04 -9.67 -4.30
C HIS A 19 1.70 -9.12 -3.02
N TYR A 20 2.77 -8.34 -3.18
CA TYR A 20 3.57 -7.80 -2.09
C TYR A 20 3.50 -6.26 -1.99
N GLY A 21 2.58 -5.63 -2.73
CA GLY A 21 2.46 -4.18 -2.87
C GLY A 21 2.89 -3.68 -4.25
N VAL A 22 2.84 -2.36 -4.41
CA VAL A 22 3.16 -1.66 -5.66
C VAL A 22 4.66 -1.45 -5.75
N ALA A 23 5.24 -1.78 -6.89
CA ALA A 23 6.65 -1.60 -7.18
C ALA A 23 6.85 -0.73 -8.43
N CYS A 24 7.98 -0.05 -8.50
CA CYS A 24 8.38 0.79 -9.61
C CYS A 24 9.87 0.60 -9.88
N VAL A 25 10.24 0.40 -11.14
CA VAL A 25 11.64 0.36 -11.57
C VAL A 25 11.95 1.66 -12.31
N GLY A 26 12.91 2.44 -11.80
CA GLY A 26 13.20 3.76 -12.36
C GLY A 26 12.09 4.78 -12.04
N ALA A 27 11.84 5.70 -12.97
CA ALA A 27 10.79 6.70 -12.82
C ALA A 27 9.39 6.05 -12.92
N PRO A 28 8.42 6.45 -12.07
CA PRO A 28 7.05 5.91 -12.13
C PRO A 28 6.39 6.16 -13.48
N ASP A 29 5.90 5.08 -14.08
CA ASP A 29 4.94 5.15 -15.17
C ASP A 29 3.52 5.43 -14.63
N GLU A 30 2.57 5.63 -15.54
CA GLU A 30 1.18 5.93 -15.18
C GLU A 30 0.56 4.85 -14.28
N LYS A 31 0.90 3.57 -14.51
CA LYS A 31 0.37 2.45 -13.73
C LYS A 31 0.94 2.42 -12.32
N ALA A 32 2.24 2.69 -12.16
CA ALA A 32 2.88 2.78 -10.86
C ALA A 32 2.30 3.93 -10.04
N ILE A 33 2.02 5.07 -10.68
CA ILE A 33 1.37 6.23 -10.04
C ILE A 33 -0.04 5.86 -9.58
N GLU A 34 -0.87 5.30 -10.48
CA GLU A 34 -2.25 4.94 -10.18
C GLU A 34 -2.34 3.91 -9.05
N ASN A 35 -1.57 2.83 -9.15
CA ASN A 35 -1.56 1.77 -8.16
C ASN A 35 -1.00 2.26 -6.82
N GLY A 36 0.06 3.07 -6.85
CA GLY A 36 0.64 3.67 -5.65
C GLY A 36 -0.37 4.52 -4.88
N ALA A 37 -1.18 5.32 -5.60
CA ALA A 37 -2.26 6.10 -5.01
C ALA A 37 -3.34 5.22 -4.36
N LYS A 38 -3.74 4.12 -5.01
CA LYS A 38 -4.73 3.16 -4.46
C LYS A 38 -4.23 2.50 -3.18
N LEU A 39 -3.00 1.98 -3.19
CA LEU A 39 -2.38 1.38 -2.01
C LEU A 39 -2.27 2.41 -0.87
N GLY A 40 -1.86 3.64 -1.18
CA GLY A 40 -1.78 4.73 -0.20
C GLY A 40 -3.14 5.07 0.43
N ALA A 41 -4.20 5.13 -0.39
CA ALA A 41 -5.56 5.32 0.11
C ALA A 41 -5.99 4.21 1.06
N ARG A 42 -5.67 2.94 0.74
CA ARG A 42 -5.97 1.79 1.61
C ARG A 42 -5.21 1.85 2.93
N VAL A 43 -3.92 2.20 2.91
CA VAL A 43 -3.10 2.41 4.11
C VAL A 43 -3.71 3.50 4.99
N ALA A 44 -4.11 4.64 4.41
CA ALA A 44 -4.72 5.74 5.13
C ALA A 44 -6.07 5.36 5.76
N GLU A 45 -6.90 4.59 5.05
CA GLU A 45 -8.17 4.09 5.57
C GLU A 45 -7.97 3.19 6.79
N VAL A 46 -7.02 2.24 6.72
CA VAL A 46 -6.71 1.36 7.85
C VAL A 46 -6.14 2.17 9.02
N ALA A 47 -5.24 3.11 8.77
CA ALA A 47 -4.68 3.97 9.82
C ALA A 47 -5.77 4.77 10.54
N LYS A 48 -6.72 5.36 9.81
CA LYS A 48 -7.89 6.06 10.38
C LYS A 48 -8.73 5.13 11.26
N LYS A 49 -9.00 3.89 10.83
CA LYS A 49 -9.77 2.93 11.65
C LYS A 49 -9.10 2.53 12.96
N LEU A 50 -7.77 2.64 13.06
CA LEU A 50 -7.02 2.25 14.25
C LEU A 50 -6.86 3.38 15.28
N ARG A 51 -6.84 4.63 14.83
CA ARG A 51 -6.41 5.78 15.66
C ARG A 51 -7.05 7.14 15.30
N GLY A 52 -7.88 7.20 14.26
CA GLY A 52 -8.49 8.44 13.75
C GLY A 52 -9.96 8.62 14.11
#